data_AF-A0A2P4SKV2-F1
#
_entry.id   AF-A0A2P4SKV2-F1
#
_cell.length_a   1.000
_cell.length_b   1.000
_cell.length_c   1.000
_cell.angle_alpha   90.00
_cell.angle_beta   90.00
_cell.angle_gamma   90.00
#
_symmetry.space_group_name_H-M   'P 1'
#
loop_
_entity.id
_entity.type
_entity.pdbx_description
1 polymer ?
#
loop_
_entity_poly.entity_id
_entity_poly.type
_entity_poly.pdbx_seq_one_letter_code
_entity_poly.pdbx_strand_id
1 'polypeptide(L)'
;TESPLLVRPYLPYITKSELHAVMTAGFSTIAGSVLGAYISFGVSASHLLTASVMSAPASLATSKLFWPETEKPKVTLKSGLKMAKGESNNLLEAASQGASSSILLVANIAVNLISFLALLAFIDSALSWVGSLFDYPQLNFENICAYVFMPFSFMMGVDWEDSFIVGGLLGYKTFFNEFVAYERLSKLIHNREKGGSMYVNGVKQYMTGGVYTEQLGS
;
A
#
# COMPACT_ATOMS: atom_id res chain seq x y z
N THR A 1 -3.75 -11.70 -1.07
CA THR A 1 -3.58 -13.05 -1.66
C THR A 1 -4.12 -14.17 -0.78
N GLU A 2 -4.17 -14.00 0.54
CA GLU A 2 -4.69 -15.04 1.46
C GLU A 2 -6.19 -14.91 1.79
N SER A 3 -6.73 -13.69 1.77
CA SER A 3 -8.12 -13.41 2.15
C SER A 3 -9.18 -14.16 1.32
N PRO A 4 -9.07 -14.30 -0.02
CA PRO A 4 -10.02 -15.08 -0.81
C PRO A 4 -9.97 -16.59 -0.52
N LEU A 5 -8.86 -17.08 0.08
CA LEU A 5 -8.68 -18.48 0.39
C LEU A 5 -9.58 -18.93 1.55
N LEU A 6 -9.89 -18.03 2.48
CA LEU A 6 -10.83 -18.25 3.58
C LEU A 6 -12.27 -18.45 3.10
N VAL A 7 -12.65 -17.77 2.02
CA VAL A 7 -13.98 -17.84 1.40
C VAL A 7 -14.00 -18.72 0.15
N ARG A 8 -12.91 -19.42 -0.17
CA ARG A 8 -12.75 -20.31 -1.34
C ARG A 8 -13.92 -21.26 -1.58
N PRO A 9 -14.50 -21.96 -0.57
CA PRO A 9 -15.63 -22.86 -0.82
C PRO A 9 -16.92 -22.14 -1.26
N TYR A 10 -17.01 -20.82 -1.02
CA TYR A 10 -18.18 -20.00 -1.34
C TYR A 10 -18.01 -19.21 -2.64
N LEU A 11 -16.78 -19.00 -3.13
CA LEU A 11 -16.49 -18.24 -4.36
C LEU A 11 -17.32 -18.65 -5.58
N PRO A 12 -17.68 -19.93 -5.80
CA PRO A 12 -18.54 -20.31 -6.94
C PRO A 12 -20.00 -19.88 -6.80
N TYR A 13 -20.46 -19.54 -5.59
CA TYR A 13 -21.86 -19.32 -5.26
C TYR A 13 -22.20 -17.88 -4.92
N ILE A 14 -21.20 -17.01 -4.78
CA ILE A 14 -21.39 -15.59 -4.44
C ILE A 14 -21.81 -14.76 -5.65
N THR A 15 -22.47 -13.64 -5.38
CA THR A 15 -22.88 -12.67 -6.41
C THR A 15 -21.69 -11.86 -6.93
N LYS A 16 -21.89 -11.12 -8.02
CA LYS A 16 -20.85 -10.21 -8.56
C LYS A 16 -20.48 -9.10 -7.56
N SER A 17 -21.46 -8.59 -6.81
CA SER A 17 -21.21 -7.55 -5.80
C SER A 17 -20.49 -8.10 -4.56
N GLU A 18 -20.79 -9.33 -4.15
CA GLU A 18 -20.01 -10.04 -3.12
C GLU A 18 -18.57 -10.29 -3.57
N LEU A 19 -18.37 -10.75 -4.82
CA LEU A 19 -17.02 -10.93 -5.38
C LEU A 19 -16.26 -9.59 -5.45
N HIS A 20 -16.92 -8.52 -5.89
CA HIS A 20 -16.34 -7.17 -5.89
C HIS A 20 -15.92 -6.72 -4.48
N ALA A 21 -16.72 -7.00 -3.46
CA ALA A 21 -16.37 -6.72 -2.06
C ALA A 21 -15.15 -7.52 -1.58
N VAL A 22 -15.05 -8.81 -1.90
CA VAL A 22 -13.89 -9.64 -1.56
C VAL A 22 -12.62 -9.11 -2.23
N MET A 23 -12.70 -8.74 -3.51
CA MET A 23 -11.56 -8.18 -4.25
C MET A 23 -11.16 -6.80 -3.71
N THR A 24 -12.12 -5.89 -3.51
CA THR A 24 -11.89 -4.54 -2.99
C THR A 24 -11.24 -4.59 -1.61
N ALA A 25 -11.74 -5.45 -0.71
CA ALA A 25 -11.14 -5.66 0.60
C ALA A 25 -9.69 -6.18 0.47
N GLY A 26 -9.45 -7.11 -0.46
CA GLY A 26 -8.10 -7.63 -0.73
C GLY A 26 -7.10 -6.59 -1.23
N PHE A 27 -7.52 -5.59 -2.01
CA PHE A 27 -6.68 -4.48 -2.46
C PHE A 27 -6.57 -3.33 -1.43
N SER A 28 -7.57 -3.18 -0.57
CA SER A 28 -7.61 -2.11 0.43
C SER A 28 -6.71 -2.39 1.64
N THR A 29 -6.47 -3.66 1.96
CA THR A 29 -5.71 -4.07 3.16
C THR A 29 -4.30 -4.54 2.81
N ILE A 30 -3.36 -4.27 3.72
CA ILE A 30 -1.99 -4.80 3.67
C ILE A 30 -1.97 -6.20 4.30
N ALA A 31 -1.19 -7.13 3.74
CA ALA A 31 -1.01 -8.44 4.33
C ALA A 31 -0.14 -8.37 5.60
N GLY A 32 -0.50 -9.13 6.64
CA GLY A 32 0.26 -9.19 7.89
C GLY A 32 1.71 -9.65 7.69
N SER A 33 1.97 -10.48 6.68
CA SER A 33 3.32 -10.97 6.33
C SER A 33 4.28 -9.86 5.90
N VAL A 34 3.78 -8.78 5.30
CA VAL A 34 4.60 -7.64 4.83
C VAL A 34 4.55 -6.45 5.79
N LEU A 35 3.58 -6.42 6.71
CA LEU A 35 3.43 -5.38 7.73
C LEU A 35 4.72 -5.18 8.55
N GLY A 36 5.36 -6.29 8.96
CA GLY A 36 6.62 -6.25 9.72
C GLY A 36 7.78 -5.60 8.95
N ALA A 37 7.82 -5.77 7.63
CA ALA A 37 8.83 -5.14 6.78
C ALA A 37 8.67 -3.61 6.75
N TYR A 38 7.43 -3.10 6.72
CA TYR A 38 7.19 -1.66 6.77
C TYR A 38 7.52 -1.06 8.13
N ILE A 39 7.26 -1.79 9.22
CA ILE A 39 7.68 -1.38 10.56
C ILE A 39 9.21 -1.31 10.63
N SER A 40 9.93 -2.28 10.03
CA SER A 40 11.40 -2.24 9.97
C SER A 40 11.97 -1.07 9.16
N PHE A 41 11.18 -0.49 8.26
CA PHE A 41 11.54 0.73 7.53
C PHE A 41 11.35 2.00 8.39
N GLY A 42 10.94 1.90 9.65
CA GLY A 42 10.74 3.05 10.54
C GLY A 42 9.34 3.65 10.44
N VAL A 43 8.39 2.96 9.79
CA VAL A 43 6.98 3.38 9.78
C VAL A 43 6.35 3.02 11.12
N SER A 44 5.56 3.93 11.69
CA SER A 44 4.88 3.69 12.96
C SER A 44 3.95 2.47 12.89
N ALA A 45 4.21 1.50 13.76
CA ALA A 45 3.40 0.29 13.89
C ALA A 45 1.96 0.61 14.32
N SER A 46 1.75 1.63 15.17
CA SER A 46 0.41 2.05 15.61
C SER A 46 -0.42 2.55 14.43
N HIS A 47 0.17 3.36 13.54
CA HIS A 47 -0.49 3.86 12.34
C HIS A 47 -0.77 2.75 11.31
N LEU A 48 0.15 1.81 11.11
CA LEU A 48 -0.07 0.69 10.19
C LEU A 48 -1.18 -0.25 10.68
N LEU A 49 -1.20 -0.55 11.98
CA LEU A 49 -2.23 -1.41 12.58
C LEU A 49 -3.61 -0.74 12.56
N THR A 50 -3.69 0.53 12.96
CA THR A 50 -4.95 1.31 12.92
C THR A 50 -5.47 1.42 11.48
N ALA A 51 -4.62 1.75 10.51
CA ALA A 51 -4.99 1.81 9.10
C ALA A 51 -5.52 0.45 8.58
N SER A 52 -4.90 -0.66 8.97
CA SER A 52 -5.33 -2.00 8.57
C SER A 52 -6.73 -2.34 9.11
N VAL A 53 -7.00 -2.00 10.37
CA VAL A 53 -8.33 -2.20 11.00
C VAL A 53 -9.39 -1.31 10.35
N MET A 54 -9.08 -0.04 10.08
CA MET A 54 -10.00 0.91 9.45
C MET A 54 -10.30 0.57 7.98
N SER A 55 -9.35 -0.07 7.28
CA SER A 55 -9.51 -0.47 5.88
C SER A 55 -10.61 -1.52 5.68
N ALA A 56 -10.85 -2.40 6.66
CA ALA A 56 -11.90 -3.41 6.56
C ALA A 56 -13.31 -2.81 6.37
N PRO A 57 -13.84 -1.95 7.28
CA PRO A 57 -15.14 -1.32 7.07
C PRO A 57 -15.14 -0.32 5.90
N ALA A 58 -14.04 0.41 5.69
CA ALA A 58 -13.94 1.37 4.58
C ALA A 58 -14.03 0.69 3.21
N SER A 59 -13.41 -0.48 3.05
CA SER A 59 -13.45 -1.26 1.81
C SER A 59 -14.85 -1.79 1.50
N LEU A 60 -15.60 -2.21 2.52
CA LEU A 60 -16.99 -2.64 2.36
C LEU A 60 -17.90 -1.47 1.98
N ALA A 61 -17.77 -0.34 2.68
CA ALA A 61 -18.54 0.87 2.37
C ALA A 61 -18.29 1.33 0.93
N THR A 62 -17.01 1.43 0.53
CA THR A 62 -16.61 1.85 -0.81
C THR A 62 -17.08 0.85 -1.87
N SER A 63 -16.90 -0.46 -1.62
CA SER A 63 -17.31 -1.50 -2.56
C SER A 63 -18.82 -1.50 -2.79
N LYS A 64 -19.63 -1.41 -1.73
CA LYS A 64 -21.09 -1.43 -1.86
C LYS A 64 -21.67 -0.11 -2.36
N LEU A 65 -20.96 1.00 -2.19
CA LEU A 65 -21.32 2.27 -2.82
C LEU A 65 -21.00 2.24 -4.33
N PHE A 66 -19.86 1.68 -4.72
CA PHE A 66 -19.45 1.62 -6.12
C PHE A 66 -20.18 0.53 -6.93
N TRP A 67 -20.35 -0.66 -6.35
CA TRP A 67 -21.03 -1.80 -6.95
C TRP A 67 -22.04 -2.42 -5.98
N PRO A 68 -23.25 -1.85 -5.87
CA PRO A 68 -24.25 -2.28 -4.91
C PRO A 68 -24.78 -3.70 -5.18
N GLU A 69 -25.30 -4.33 -4.13
CA GLU A 69 -25.90 -5.66 -4.22
C GLU A 69 -27.27 -5.59 -4.88
N THR A 70 -27.46 -6.30 -5.99
CA THR A 70 -28.74 -6.36 -6.72
C THR A 70 -29.39 -7.74 -6.66
N GLU A 71 -28.62 -8.77 -6.32
CA GLU A 71 -29.07 -10.16 -6.28
C GLU A 71 -29.28 -10.61 -4.83
N LYS A 72 -30.04 -11.69 -4.62
CA LYS A 72 -30.19 -12.27 -3.29
C LYS A 72 -28.95 -13.11 -2.95
N PRO A 73 -28.26 -12.84 -1.82
CA PRO A 73 -27.14 -13.65 -1.36
C PRO A 73 -27.55 -15.12 -1.20
N LYS A 74 -26.85 -16.03 -1.88
CA LYS A 74 -27.13 -17.47 -1.81
C LYS A 74 -26.51 -18.12 -0.58
N VAL A 75 -25.46 -17.51 -0.02
CA VAL A 75 -24.74 -17.99 1.16
C VAL A 75 -25.28 -17.25 2.39
N THR A 76 -26.04 -17.96 3.23
CA THR A 76 -26.58 -17.40 4.48
C THR A 76 -25.95 -18.11 5.67
N LEU A 77 -25.70 -17.38 6.77
CA LEU A 77 -25.17 -17.90 8.05
C LEU A 77 -25.89 -19.15 8.61
N LYS A 78 -27.11 -19.45 8.13
CA LYS A 78 -27.90 -20.62 8.52
C LYS A 78 -27.28 -21.97 8.11
N SER A 79 -26.36 -22.02 7.14
CA SER A 79 -25.78 -23.29 6.65
C SER A 79 -24.55 -23.77 7.41
N GLY A 80 -24.09 -23.06 8.45
CA GLY A 80 -22.83 -23.38 9.14
C GLY A 80 -21.63 -23.04 8.25
N LEU A 81 -20.82 -22.08 8.67
CA LEU A 81 -19.63 -21.67 7.92
C LEU A 81 -18.57 -22.78 8.00
N LYS A 82 -18.44 -23.56 6.93
CA LYS A 82 -17.25 -24.38 6.72
C LYS A 82 -16.07 -23.46 6.40
N MET A 83 -15.24 -23.20 7.40
CA MET A 83 -13.92 -22.61 7.21
C MET A 83 -13.03 -23.64 6.52
N ALA A 84 -12.22 -23.22 5.55
CA ALA A 84 -11.18 -24.09 5.00
C ALA A 84 -10.24 -24.50 6.16
N LYS A 85 -10.22 -25.79 6.50
CA LYS A 85 -9.35 -26.32 7.54
C LYS A 85 -7.95 -26.42 6.94
N GLY A 86 -6.94 -25.86 7.62
CA GLY A 86 -5.55 -26.06 7.23
C GLY A 86 -5.18 -27.54 7.28
N GLU A 87 -4.30 -27.98 6.37
CA GLU A 87 -3.84 -29.37 6.28
C GLU A 87 -2.87 -29.76 7.42
N SER A 88 -2.42 -28.80 8.22
CA SER A 88 -1.48 -28.99 9.31
C SER A 88 -2.13 -29.67 10.52
N ASN A 89 -1.51 -30.75 11.01
CA ASN A 89 -2.00 -31.55 12.13
C ASN A 89 -1.56 -31.02 13.50
N ASN A 90 -0.47 -30.24 13.53
CA ASN A 90 0.08 -29.68 14.77
C ASN A 90 0.66 -28.27 14.54
N LEU A 91 0.90 -27.55 15.65
CA LEU A 91 1.41 -26.17 15.64
C LEU A 91 2.78 -26.05 14.94
N LEU A 92 3.65 -27.04 15.12
CA LEU A 92 5.00 -27.03 14.55
C LEU A 92 4.95 -27.20 13.02
N GLU A 93 4.08 -28.08 12.53
CA GLU A 93 3.82 -28.31 11.11
C GLU A 93 3.22 -27.05 10.47
N ALA A 94 2.26 -26.39 11.14
CA ALA A 94 1.72 -25.12 10.68
C ALA A 94 2.80 -24.02 10.58
N ALA A 95 3.68 -23.92 11.58
CA ALA A 95 4.79 -22.96 11.59
C ALA A 95 5.79 -23.25 10.46
N SER A 96 6.16 -24.52 10.27
CA SER A 96 7.07 -24.95 9.20
C SER A 96 6.49 -24.72 7.80
N GLN A 97 5.19 -25.00 7.63
CA GLN A 97 4.48 -24.76 6.36
C GLN A 97 4.38 -23.26 6.04
N GLY A 98 4.13 -22.42 7.05
CA GLY A 98 4.14 -20.98 6.91
C GLY A 98 5.52 -20.43 6.53
N ALA A 99 6.58 -20.90 7.19
CA ALA A 99 7.96 -20.52 6.87
C ALA A 99 8.33 -20.93 5.44
N SER A 100 8.02 -22.16 5.04
CA SER A 100 8.30 -22.67 3.70
C SER A 100 7.55 -21.90 2.61
N SER A 101 6.28 -21.57 2.84
CA SER A 101 5.47 -20.77 1.91
C SER A 101 6.00 -19.33 1.78
N SER A 102 6.62 -18.80 2.83
CA SER A 102 7.20 -17.45 2.85
C SER A 102 8.45 -17.31 1.98
N ILE A 103 9.20 -18.39 1.75
CA ILE A 103 10.42 -18.36 0.93
C ILE A 103 10.11 -17.83 -0.47
N LEU A 104 9.09 -18.40 -1.12
CA LEU A 104 8.68 -17.99 -2.46
C LEU A 104 8.11 -16.58 -2.46
N LEU A 105 7.34 -16.21 -1.44
CA LEU A 105 6.78 -14.86 -1.29
C LEU A 105 7.90 -13.82 -1.22
N VAL A 106 8.89 -14.02 -0.36
CA VAL A 106 10.01 -13.09 -0.17
C VAL A 106 10.89 -13.03 -1.42
N ALA A 107 11.18 -14.17 -2.05
CA ALA A 107 11.92 -14.20 -3.31
C ALA A 107 11.22 -13.39 -4.41
N ASN A 108 9.90 -13.56 -4.58
CA ASN A 108 9.13 -12.81 -5.56
C ASN A 108 9.11 -11.30 -5.27
N ILE A 109 8.99 -10.90 -4.00
CA ILE A 109 9.05 -9.49 -3.60
C ILE A 109 10.43 -8.91 -3.94
N ALA A 110 11.52 -9.59 -3.57
CA ALA A 110 12.87 -9.11 -3.82
C ALA A 110 13.16 -8.93 -5.32
N VAL A 111 12.81 -9.92 -6.15
CA VAL A 111 13.01 -9.87 -7.61
C VAL A 111 12.16 -8.75 -8.22
N ASN A 112 10.90 -8.64 -7.83
CA ASN A 112 10.02 -7.57 -8.33
C ASN A 112 10.55 -6.18 -7.94
N LEU A 113 11.05 -6.00 -6.72
CA LEU A 113 11.61 -4.71 -6.30
C LEU A 113 12.85 -4.32 -7.11
N ILE A 114 13.77 -5.26 -7.34
CA ILE A 114 14.93 -5.01 -8.19
C ILE A 114 14.49 -4.63 -9.61
N SER A 115 13.54 -5.37 -10.18
CA SER A 115 13.01 -5.11 -11.52
C SER A 115 12.34 -3.73 -11.62
N PHE A 116 11.48 -3.38 -10.65
CA PHE A 116 10.79 -2.09 -10.65
C PHE A 116 11.71 -0.91 -10.39
N LEU A 117 12.71 -1.03 -9.50
CA LEU A 117 13.69 0.03 -9.28
C LEU A 117 14.54 0.28 -10.53
N ALA A 118 14.95 -0.78 -11.23
CA ALA A 118 15.67 -0.66 -12.49
C ALA A 118 14.82 -0.01 -13.58
N LEU A 119 13.56 -0.43 -13.71
CA LEU A 119 12.62 0.14 -14.68
C LEU A 119 12.30 1.61 -14.36
N LEU A 120 12.13 1.94 -13.09
CA LEU A 120 11.93 3.32 -12.65
C LEU A 120 13.14 4.19 -12.99
N ALA A 121 14.35 3.75 -12.66
CA ALA A 121 15.58 4.47 -12.99
C ALA A 121 15.74 4.66 -14.51
N PHE A 122 15.34 3.65 -15.30
CA PHE A 122 15.30 3.75 -16.76
C PHE A 122 14.28 4.79 -17.23
N ILE A 123 13.07 4.79 -16.70
CA ILE A 123 12.03 5.78 -17.03
C ILE A 123 12.46 7.19 -16.61
N ASP A 124 13.01 7.36 -15.41
CA ASP A 124 13.49 8.65 -14.92
C ASP A 124 14.60 9.19 -15.83
N SER A 125 15.53 8.33 -16.26
CA SER A 125 16.60 8.70 -17.20
C SER A 125 16.04 9.07 -18.58
N ALA A 126 15.08 8.29 -19.10
CA ALA A 126 14.42 8.57 -20.37
C ALA A 126 13.62 9.88 -20.32
N LEU A 127 12.89 10.13 -19.24
CA LEU A 127 12.13 11.37 -19.02
C LEU A 127 13.06 12.56 -18.84
N SER A 128 14.18 12.41 -18.14
CA SER A 128 15.18 13.47 -18.00
C SER A 128 15.81 13.81 -19.35
N TRP A 129 16.11 12.80 -20.18
CA TRP A 129 16.57 13.01 -21.55
C TRP A 129 15.55 13.76 -22.41
N VAL A 130 14.28 13.34 -22.39
CA VAL A 130 13.20 14.07 -23.09
C VAL A 130 13.02 15.48 -22.53
N GLY A 131 13.05 15.64 -21.21
CA GLY A 131 12.93 16.93 -20.54
C GLY A 131 14.07 17.88 -20.89
N SER A 132 15.29 17.36 -21.10
CA SER A 132 16.43 18.15 -21.55
C SER A 132 16.23 18.78 -22.93
N LEU A 133 15.38 18.18 -23.79
CA LEU A 133 15.01 18.77 -25.09
C LEU A 133 14.08 20.00 -24.94
N PHE A 134 13.43 20.15 -23.78
CA PHE A 134 12.53 21.26 -23.45
C PHE A 134 13.11 22.17 -22.34
N ASP A 135 14.44 22.16 -22.13
CA ASP A 135 15.12 22.89 -21.05
C ASP A 135 14.61 22.57 -19.62
N TYR A 136 14.01 21.38 -19.44
CA TYR A 136 13.49 20.89 -18.16
C TYR A 136 14.08 19.51 -17.79
N PRO A 137 15.39 19.41 -17.49
CA PRO A 137 16.06 18.14 -17.21
C PRO A 137 15.63 17.48 -15.89
N GLN A 138 14.90 18.22 -15.05
CA GLN A 138 14.35 17.77 -13.76
C GLN A 138 13.09 16.91 -13.93
N LEU A 139 12.63 16.67 -15.16
CA LEU A 139 11.50 15.79 -15.42
C LEU A 139 11.84 14.35 -15.03
N ASN A 140 11.09 13.81 -14.07
CA ASN A 140 11.17 12.42 -13.64
C ASN A 140 9.75 11.90 -13.38
N PHE A 141 9.62 10.58 -13.20
CA PHE A 141 8.34 9.93 -12.98
C PHE A 141 7.69 10.39 -11.68
N GLU A 142 8.50 10.63 -10.65
CA GLU A 142 8.03 11.15 -9.35
C GLU A 142 7.28 12.47 -9.51
N ASN A 143 7.83 13.42 -10.26
CA ASN A 143 7.22 14.73 -10.48
C ASN A 143 5.89 14.59 -11.24
N ILE A 144 5.83 13.73 -12.25
CA ILE A 144 4.60 13.46 -12.99
C ILE A 144 3.53 12.89 -12.05
N CYS A 145 3.89 11.87 -11.26
CA CYS A 145 2.99 11.31 -10.26
C CYS A 145 2.56 12.34 -9.22
N ALA A 146 3.48 13.15 -8.72
CA ALA A 146 3.20 14.20 -7.76
C ALA A 146 2.15 15.17 -8.30
N TYR A 147 2.29 15.67 -9.53
CA TYR A 147 1.29 16.56 -10.14
C TYR A 147 -0.07 15.87 -10.33
N VAL A 148 -0.11 14.62 -10.76
CA VAL A 148 -1.36 13.88 -10.99
C VAL A 148 -2.09 13.58 -9.67
N PHE A 149 -1.36 13.24 -8.61
CA PHE A 149 -1.94 12.83 -7.34
C PHE A 149 -1.98 13.92 -6.27
N MET A 150 -1.38 15.09 -6.51
CA MET A 150 -1.45 16.26 -5.61
C MET A 150 -2.89 16.64 -5.25
N PRO A 151 -3.87 16.69 -6.19
CA PRO A 151 -5.26 17.00 -5.82
C PRO A 151 -5.84 15.99 -4.84
N PHE A 152 -5.53 14.70 -5.02
CA PHE A 152 -5.96 13.64 -4.09
C PHE A 152 -5.30 13.77 -2.74
N SER A 153 -4.00 14.06 -2.70
CA SER A 153 -3.28 14.32 -1.45
C SER A 153 -3.88 15.49 -0.68
N PHE A 154 -4.18 16.60 -1.36
CA PHE A 154 -4.78 17.77 -0.74
C PHE A 154 -6.20 17.48 -0.22
N MET A 155 -7.01 16.74 -0.99
CA MET A 155 -8.34 16.30 -0.54
C MET A 155 -8.31 15.38 0.70
N MET A 156 -7.19 14.67 0.93
CA MET A 156 -6.98 13.87 2.14
C MET A 156 -6.61 14.72 3.38
N GLY A 157 -6.49 16.05 3.23
CA GLY A 157 -6.19 16.98 4.31
C GLY A 157 -4.70 17.22 4.53
N VAL A 158 -3.85 16.89 3.56
CA VAL A 158 -2.41 17.21 3.60
C VAL A 158 -2.21 18.69 3.31
N ASP A 159 -1.30 19.34 4.04
CA ASP A 159 -0.93 20.73 3.78
C ASP A 159 -0.46 20.91 2.33
N TRP A 160 -0.74 22.08 1.76
CA TRP A 160 -0.42 22.37 0.36
C TRP A 160 1.08 22.19 0.06
N GLU A 161 1.95 22.57 1.00
CA GLU A 161 3.41 22.44 0.87
C GLU A 161 3.90 20.99 0.84
N ASP A 162 3.16 20.06 1.44
CA ASP A 162 3.50 18.63 1.51
C ASP A 162 2.71 17.78 0.53
N SER A 163 1.64 18.33 -0.05
CA SER A 163 0.75 17.64 -0.97
C SER A 163 1.45 17.16 -2.23
N PHE A 164 2.50 17.87 -2.67
CA PHE A 164 3.30 17.42 -3.81
C PHE A 164 4.09 16.14 -3.48
N ILE A 165 4.74 16.10 -2.32
CA ILE A 165 5.53 14.94 -1.87
C ILE A 165 4.62 13.74 -1.63
N VAL A 166 3.52 13.94 -0.92
CA VAL A 166 2.55 12.86 -0.64
C VAL A 166 1.86 12.39 -1.92
N GLY A 167 1.56 13.30 -2.86
CA GLY A 167 1.09 12.93 -4.19
C GLY A 167 2.07 12.00 -4.92
N GLY A 168 3.38 12.28 -4.85
CA GLY A 168 4.41 11.40 -5.39
C GLY A 168 4.35 10.00 -4.79
N LEU A 169 4.26 9.89 -3.45
CA LEU A 169 4.14 8.61 -2.75
C LEU A 169 2.87 7.82 -3.14
N LEU A 170 1.73 8.52 -3.28
CA LEU A 170 0.47 7.91 -3.75
C LEU A 170 0.61 7.36 -5.17
N GLY A 171 1.28 8.10 -6.06
CA GLY A 171 1.55 7.64 -7.41
C GLY A 171 2.47 6.43 -7.47
N TYR A 172 3.55 6.42 -6.66
CA TYR A 172 4.42 5.25 -6.54
C TYR A 172 3.69 4.00 -6.03
N LYS A 173 2.84 4.17 -5.03
CA LYS A 173 2.01 3.08 -4.51
C LYS A 173 1.06 2.53 -5.59
N THR A 174 0.49 3.41 -6.41
CA THR A 174 -0.54 3.05 -7.40
C THR A 174 0.05 2.39 -8.65
N PHE A 175 1.12 2.95 -9.21
CA PHE A 175 1.70 2.47 -10.48
C PHE A 175 2.77 1.39 -10.31
N PHE A 176 3.42 1.33 -9.16
CA PHE A 176 4.43 0.30 -8.89
C PHE A 176 3.97 -0.65 -7.79
N ASN A 177 4.28 -0.30 -6.54
CA ASN A 177 4.02 -1.15 -5.39
C ASN A 177 4.15 -0.30 -4.11
N GLU A 178 3.38 -0.67 -3.09
CA GLU A 178 3.44 -0.09 -1.76
C GLU A 178 4.84 -0.20 -1.13
N PHE A 179 5.61 -1.27 -1.41
CA PHE A 179 6.99 -1.41 -0.92
C PHE A 179 7.92 -0.28 -1.38
N VAL A 180 7.85 0.11 -2.65
CA VAL A 180 8.69 1.20 -3.21
C VAL A 180 8.29 2.54 -2.60
N ALA A 181 6.98 2.76 -2.42
CA ALA A 181 6.47 3.95 -1.76
C ALA A 181 6.92 4.03 -0.28
N TYR A 182 6.87 2.92 0.47
CA TYR A 182 7.30 2.88 1.86
C TYR A 182 8.81 3.05 2.05
N GLU A 183 9.64 2.55 1.13
CA GLU A 183 11.09 2.78 1.15
C GLU A 183 11.42 4.28 0.98
N ARG A 184 10.71 4.96 0.08
CA ARG A 184 10.85 6.41 -0.10
C ARG A 184 10.35 7.19 1.11
N LEU A 185 9.21 6.79 1.67
CA LEU A 185 8.69 7.39 2.90
C LEU A 185 9.67 7.24 4.07
N SER A 186 10.30 6.07 4.20
CA SER A 186 11.33 5.80 5.21
C SER A 186 12.50 6.80 5.13
N LYS A 187 12.97 7.12 3.92
CA LYS A 187 14.01 8.15 3.73
C LYS A 187 13.57 9.51 4.26
N LEU A 188 12.33 9.92 4.04
CA LEU A 188 11.79 11.18 4.54
C LEU A 188 11.68 11.19 6.07
N ILE A 189 11.25 10.08 6.67
CA ILE A 189 11.19 9.91 8.13
C ILE A 189 12.60 10.01 8.73
N HIS A 190 13.56 9.27 8.18
CA HIS A 190 14.95 9.27 8.65
C HIS A 190 15.63 10.64 8.52
N ASN A 191 15.37 11.35 7.41
CA ASN A 191 15.87 12.70 7.21
C ASN A 191 15.32 13.69 8.24
N ARG A 192 14.05 13.51 8.66
CA ARG A 192 13.44 14.30 9.73
C ARG A 192 14.06 13.99 11.09
N GLU A 193 14.24 12.71 11.41
CA GLU A 193 14.84 12.28 12.68
C GLU A 193 16.28 12.76 12.86
N LYS A 194 17.04 12.84 11.75
CA LYS A 194 18.39 13.41 11.74
C LYS A 194 18.43 14.93 12.00
N GLY A 195 17.28 15.63 11.99
CA GLY A 195 17.21 17.06 12.29
C GLY A 195 17.95 17.95 11.29
N GLY A 196 18.12 17.50 10.05
CA GLY A 196 18.80 18.28 9.01
C GLY A 196 18.00 19.50 8.54
N SER A 197 18.60 20.30 7.65
CA SER A 197 17.90 21.42 7.00
C SER A 197 16.67 20.93 6.22
N MET A 198 15.52 21.57 6.44
CA MET A 198 14.25 21.21 5.78
C MET A 198 14.33 21.35 4.25
N TYR A 199 15.20 22.22 3.74
CA TYR A 199 15.46 22.40 2.32
C TYR A 199 16.95 22.24 2.04
N VAL A 200 17.27 21.43 1.02
CA VAL A 200 18.61 21.31 0.45
C VAL A 200 18.48 21.46 -1.06
N ASN A 201 19.18 22.44 -1.64
CA ASN A 201 19.11 22.77 -3.08
C ASN A 201 17.68 23.03 -3.61
N GLY A 202 16.82 23.66 -2.80
CA GLY A 202 15.41 23.93 -3.15
C GLY A 202 14.49 22.71 -3.05
N VAL A 203 15.02 21.54 -2.71
CA VAL A 203 14.23 20.31 -2.51
C VAL A 203 13.96 20.10 -1.03
N LYS A 204 12.69 19.94 -0.69
CA LYS A 204 12.23 19.69 0.68
C LYS A 204 12.62 18.27 1.11
N GLN A 205 13.30 18.15 2.25
CA GLN A 205 13.95 16.91 2.72
C GLN A 205 13.05 16.04 3.61
N TYR A 206 12.04 16.65 4.23
CA TYR A 206 11.01 15.99 5.04
C TYR A 206 9.76 16.87 5.12
N MET A 207 8.61 16.25 5.40
CA MET A 207 7.32 16.94 5.48
C MET A 207 7.28 17.91 6.68
N THR A 208 6.66 19.08 6.51
CA THR A 208 6.50 20.05 7.60
C THR A 208 5.54 19.46 8.62
N GLY A 209 5.86 19.54 9.92
CA GLY A 209 4.98 19.02 10.95
C GLY A 209 3.70 19.85 11.07
N GLY A 210 2.56 19.28 10.68
CA GLY A 210 1.21 19.76 11.00
C GLY A 210 0.24 18.57 11.02
N VAL A 211 -0.47 18.38 12.13
CA VAL A 211 -1.50 17.34 12.41
C VAL A 211 -1.02 15.94 12.82
N TYR A 212 0.09 15.38 12.30
CA TYR A 212 0.48 13.99 12.66
C TYR A 212 1.40 13.84 13.89
N THR A 213 1.87 14.94 14.48
CA THR A 213 2.80 14.92 15.62
C THR A 213 2.15 14.96 17.00
N GLU A 214 0.88 15.37 17.14
CA GLU A 214 0.22 15.42 18.47
C GLU A 214 -0.43 14.10 18.88
N GLN A 215 -0.63 13.14 17.96
CA GLN A 215 -1.15 11.80 18.29
C GLN A 215 -0.07 10.74 18.53
N LEU A 216 1.20 11.08 18.31
CA LEU A 216 2.36 10.19 18.53
C LEU A 216 3.27 10.63 19.68
N GLY A 217 2.88 11.67 20.41
CA GLY A 217 3.65 12.29 21.50
C GLY A 217 3.14 12.00 22.92
N SER A 218 2.24 11.03 23.10
CA SER A 218 1.79 10.56 24.43
C SER A 218 1.72 9.05 24.49
#